data_AF-A0A552WUR7-F1
#
_entry.id   AF-A0A552WUR7-F1
#
_cell.length_a   1.000
_cell.length_b   1.000
_cell.length_c   1.000
_cell.angle_alpha   90.00
_cell.angle_beta   90.00
_cell.angle_gamma   90.00
#
_symmetry.space_group_name_H-M   'P 1'
#
loop_
_entity.id
_entity.type
_entity.pdbx_description
1 polymer ?
#
loop_
_entity_poly.entity_id
_entity_poly.type
_entity_poly.pdbx_seq_one_letter_code
_entity_poly.pdbx_strand_id
1 'polypeptide(L)'
;MEQRRDGDQFTAVLTGIRPVPPSVWLHFSEAINHLRAAIDNTVWYLVDQAQGPVDGPAAARVNMPIHSDAKPYKKWCDARRKDGLHALLPDSEVGRRIRQLQPFVDTESAVPSKGAFIASMQGDEVENAHPLVLLQGYSNADKHRAIRVAVTRSASTRFDQPLHGQDLAFKEFQVGQVLASGTWGEIVPIETNTAVMVQRPDPYTAVVPPATELGFLHKYVSQVVVPVLTFGVELPGVVPPQADLTDNGMTDAERLRAGGHEPAKDRLAQETLRMFGEAMGKGWKVPPISGDDAEAEGPRHA
;
A
#
# COMPACT_ATOMS: atom_id res chain seq x y z
N MET A 1 15.59 -13.69 18.55
CA MET A 1 16.47 -14.68 17.90
C MET A 1 17.27 -15.37 18.99
N GLU A 2 17.53 -16.65 18.85
CA GLU A 2 18.43 -17.42 19.71
C GLU A 2 19.36 -18.27 18.85
N GLN A 3 20.49 -18.69 19.41
CA GLN A 3 21.38 -19.68 18.82
C GLN A 3 21.13 -21.04 19.47
N ARG A 4 20.93 -22.07 18.65
CA ARG A 4 20.87 -23.47 19.09
C ARG A 4 22.11 -24.19 18.60
N ARG A 5 22.76 -24.92 19.50
CA ARG A 5 23.94 -25.73 19.21
C ARG A 5 23.56 -27.21 19.14
N ASP A 6 24.15 -27.92 18.18
CA ASP A 6 24.10 -29.37 18.07
C ASP A 6 25.50 -29.87 17.67
N GLY A 7 26.27 -30.34 18.66
CA GLY A 7 27.68 -30.67 18.48
C GLY A 7 28.51 -29.46 17.99
N ASP A 8 29.09 -29.59 16.81
CA ASP A 8 29.89 -28.53 16.15
C ASP A 8 29.06 -27.68 15.19
N GLN A 9 27.74 -27.83 15.15
CA GLN A 9 26.86 -27.03 14.31
C GLN A 9 26.06 -26.03 15.15
N PHE A 10 25.75 -24.88 14.58
CA PHE A 10 24.82 -23.93 15.16
C PHE A 10 23.72 -23.56 14.18
N THR A 11 22.56 -23.19 14.73
CA THR A 11 21.46 -22.59 13.99
C THR A 11 20.98 -21.33 14.72
N ALA A 12 20.79 -20.25 13.97
CA ALA A 12 20.18 -19.02 14.46
C ALA A 12 18.68 -19.07 14.16
N VAL A 13 17.85 -19.11 15.20
CA VAL A 13 16.41 -19.33 15.08
C VAL A 13 15.63 -18.08 15.47
N LEU A 14 14.62 -17.73 14.68
CA LEU A 14 13.71 -16.64 14.99
C LEU A 14 12.77 -17.03 16.13
N THR A 15 12.96 -16.45 17.32
CA THR A 15 12.16 -16.77 18.51
C THR A 15 10.92 -15.91 18.72
N GLY A 16 10.83 -14.78 18.02
CA GLY A 16 9.72 -13.85 18.21
C GLY A 16 9.74 -12.74 17.19
N ILE A 17 8.55 -12.26 16.86
CA ILE A 17 8.29 -11.13 15.96
C ILE A 17 7.50 -10.11 16.78
N ARG A 18 7.93 -8.85 16.77
CA ARG A 18 7.17 -7.80 17.41
C ARG A 18 5.85 -7.61 16.63
N PRO A 19 4.69 -7.58 17.30
CA PRO A 19 3.42 -7.32 16.62
C PRO A 19 3.46 -6.01 15.82
N VAL A 20 2.83 -6.01 14.64
CA VAL A 20 2.63 -4.77 13.88
C VAL A 20 1.72 -3.86 14.70
N PRO A 21 2.08 -2.58 14.92
CA PRO A 21 1.22 -1.65 15.63
C PRO A 21 -0.17 -1.57 14.96
N PRO A 22 -1.28 -1.66 15.73
CA PRO A 22 -2.63 -1.54 15.18
C PRO A 22 -2.88 -0.24 14.41
N SER A 23 -2.13 0.82 14.73
CA SER A 23 -2.21 2.08 14.00
C SER A 23 -1.91 1.91 12.50
N VAL A 24 -1.08 0.96 12.07
CA VAL A 24 -0.72 0.83 10.64
C VAL A 24 -1.95 0.49 9.79
N TRP A 25 -2.73 -0.52 10.20
CA TRP A 25 -3.92 -0.92 9.44
C TRP A 25 -5.04 0.11 9.54
N LEU A 26 -5.17 0.80 10.69
CA LEU A 26 -6.14 1.88 10.88
C LEU A 26 -5.87 3.05 9.94
N HIS A 27 -4.64 3.58 9.91
CA HIS A 27 -4.30 4.69 9.02
C HIS A 27 -4.39 4.30 7.54
N PHE A 28 -4.03 3.05 7.20
CA PHE A 28 -4.17 2.57 5.82
C PHE A 28 -5.65 2.52 5.40
N SER A 29 -6.51 1.93 6.23
CA SER A 29 -7.96 1.89 6.05
C SER A 29 -8.55 3.30 5.89
N GLU A 30 -8.20 4.21 6.81
CA GLU A 30 -8.70 5.58 6.79
C GLU A 30 -8.29 6.32 5.50
N ALA A 31 -7.05 6.15 5.04
CA ALA A 31 -6.59 6.72 3.78
C ALA A 31 -7.40 6.19 2.58
N ILE A 32 -7.69 4.89 2.52
CA ILE A 32 -8.54 4.30 1.46
C ILE A 32 -9.95 4.90 1.50
N ASN A 33 -10.52 5.04 2.69
CA ASN A 33 -11.86 5.61 2.86
C ASN A 33 -11.90 7.09 2.43
N HIS A 34 -10.89 7.90 2.78
CA HIS A 34 -10.79 9.29 2.31
C HIS A 34 -10.63 9.38 0.79
N LEU A 35 -9.81 8.51 0.18
CA LEU A 35 -9.66 8.47 -1.28
C LEU A 35 -10.97 8.10 -1.97
N ARG A 36 -11.72 7.12 -1.45
CA ARG A 36 -13.06 6.76 -1.97
C ARG A 36 -14.05 7.90 -1.79
N ALA A 37 -14.09 8.52 -0.62
CA ALA A 37 -14.96 9.64 -0.32
C ALA A 37 -14.69 10.84 -1.23
N ALA A 38 -13.43 11.16 -1.52
CA ALA A 38 -13.07 12.23 -2.45
C ALA A 38 -13.68 12.00 -3.85
N ILE A 39 -13.64 10.76 -4.35
CA ILE A 39 -14.22 10.40 -5.65
C ILE A 39 -15.76 10.50 -5.59
N ASP A 40 -16.38 9.88 -4.59
CA ASP A 40 -17.84 9.83 -4.48
C ASP A 40 -18.44 11.23 -4.23
N ASN A 41 -17.77 12.09 -3.45
CA ASN A 41 -18.15 13.49 -3.26
C ASN A 41 -17.97 14.33 -4.53
N THR A 42 -16.95 14.04 -5.35
CA THR A 42 -16.79 14.70 -6.65
C THR A 42 -17.94 14.33 -7.59
N VAL A 43 -18.31 13.05 -7.66
CA VAL A 43 -19.48 12.60 -8.44
C VAL A 43 -20.76 13.24 -7.91
N TRP A 44 -20.93 13.29 -6.60
CA TRP A 44 -22.08 13.95 -5.96
C TRP A 44 -22.21 15.40 -6.39
N TYR A 45 -21.14 16.18 -6.22
CA TYR A 45 -21.11 17.59 -6.59
C TYR A 45 -21.47 17.79 -8.06
N LEU A 46 -20.91 16.97 -8.96
CA LEU A 46 -21.19 17.08 -10.40
C LEU A 46 -22.63 16.70 -10.77
N VAL A 47 -23.23 15.73 -10.08
CA VAL A 47 -24.65 15.39 -10.27
C VAL A 47 -25.54 16.53 -9.80
N ASP A 48 -25.25 17.10 -8.63
CA ASP A 48 -25.98 18.27 -8.10
C ASP A 48 -25.92 19.47 -9.06
N GLN A 49 -24.73 19.74 -9.64
CA GLN A 49 -24.59 20.80 -10.65
C GLN A 49 -25.35 20.51 -11.95
N ALA A 50 -25.43 19.24 -12.39
CA ALA A 50 -26.00 18.88 -13.68
C ALA A 50 -27.53 18.76 -13.68
N GLN A 51 -28.14 18.34 -12.58
CA GLN A 51 -29.59 18.11 -12.51
C GLN A 51 -30.27 18.69 -11.26
N GLY A 52 -29.54 19.40 -10.41
CA GLY A 52 -30.01 19.93 -9.14
C GLY A 52 -29.93 18.92 -7.99
N PRO A 53 -30.37 19.34 -6.78
CA PRO A 53 -30.31 18.52 -5.57
C PRO A 53 -31.01 17.18 -5.73
N VAL A 54 -30.34 16.13 -5.27
CA VAL A 54 -30.86 14.77 -5.23
C VAL A 54 -31.20 14.42 -3.79
N ASP A 55 -32.48 14.10 -3.55
CA ASP A 55 -32.98 13.78 -2.22
C ASP A 55 -33.44 12.32 -2.09
N GLY A 56 -33.71 11.91 -0.85
CA GLY A 56 -34.37 10.65 -0.54
C GLY A 56 -33.55 9.40 -0.92
N PRO A 57 -34.19 8.29 -1.33
CA PRO A 57 -33.47 7.07 -1.65
C PRO A 57 -32.49 7.18 -2.83
N ALA A 58 -32.71 8.13 -3.75
CA ALA A 58 -31.85 8.35 -4.90
C ALA A 58 -30.51 8.99 -4.51
N ALA A 59 -30.47 9.80 -3.45
CA ALA A 59 -29.24 10.35 -2.90
C ALA A 59 -28.23 9.25 -2.56
N ALA A 60 -28.65 8.23 -1.82
CA ALA A 60 -27.79 7.09 -1.46
C ALA A 60 -27.30 6.25 -2.68
N ARG A 61 -27.76 6.58 -3.89
CA ARG A 61 -27.39 5.94 -5.15
C ARG A 61 -26.41 6.77 -5.97
N VAL A 62 -26.08 8.00 -5.56
CA VAL A 62 -25.07 8.83 -6.20
C VAL A 62 -23.69 8.36 -5.72
N ASN A 63 -23.01 7.58 -6.55
CA ASN A 63 -21.71 7.00 -6.23
C ASN A 63 -20.91 6.72 -7.52
N MET A 64 -19.58 6.65 -7.41
CA MET A 64 -18.70 6.22 -8.49
C MET A 64 -18.75 4.68 -8.61
N PRO A 65 -19.28 4.13 -9.72
CA PRO A 65 -19.19 2.71 -9.98
C PRO A 65 -17.74 2.33 -10.33
N ILE A 66 -17.38 1.09 -10.00
CA ILE A 66 -16.14 0.47 -10.48
C ILE A 66 -16.52 -0.90 -11.00
N HIS A 67 -16.37 -1.08 -12.30
CA HIS A 67 -16.64 -2.33 -12.97
C HIS A 67 -15.49 -2.69 -13.90
N SER A 68 -15.06 -3.95 -13.86
CA SER A 68 -14.06 -4.49 -14.79
C SER A 68 -14.64 -4.89 -16.14
N ASP A 69 -15.96 -4.75 -16.32
CA ASP A 69 -16.69 -5.17 -17.52
C ASP A 69 -17.81 -4.19 -17.90
N ALA A 70 -18.05 -4.05 -19.19
CA ALA A 70 -19.09 -3.18 -19.73
C ALA A 70 -20.53 -3.62 -19.36
N LYS A 71 -20.77 -4.93 -19.19
CA LYS A 71 -22.13 -5.47 -18.92
C LYS A 71 -22.63 -5.11 -17.50
N PRO A 72 -21.87 -5.34 -16.41
CA PRO A 72 -22.20 -4.81 -15.08
C PRO A 72 -22.38 -3.29 -15.07
N TYR A 73 -21.51 -2.55 -15.77
CA TYR A 73 -21.63 -1.10 -15.90
C TYR A 73 -22.95 -0.66 -16.54
N LYS A 74 -23.36 -1.32 -17.64
CA LYS A 74 -24.66 -1.07 -18.27
C LYS A 74 -25.82 -1.33 -17.30
N LYS A 75 -25.76 -2.43 -16.54
CA LYS A 75 -26.78 -2.74 -15.52
C LYS A 75 -26.87 -1.66 -14.44
N TRP A 76 -25.72 -1.13 -14.01
CA TRP A 76 -25.68 0.00 -13.09
C TRP A 76 -26.33 1.25 -13.70
N CYS A 77 -26.00 1.60 -14.95
CA CYS A 77 -26.64 2.73 -15.66
C CYS A 77 -28.16 2.56 -15.77
N ASP A 78 -28.62 1.35 -16.11
CA ASP A 78 -30.04 1.05 -16.24
C ASP A 78 -30.78 1.18 -14.89
N ALA A 79 -30.11 0.93 -13.76
CA ALA A 79 -30.66 1.20 -12.43
C ALA A 79 -30.73 2.70 -12.13
N ARG A 80 -29.66 3.46 -12.44
CA ARG A 80 -29.64 4.93 -12.26
C ARG A 80 -30.69 5.66 -13.08
N ARG A 81 -31.02 5.15 -14.27
CA ARG A 81 -32.15 5.64 -15.06
C ARG A 81 -33.48 5.53 -14.31
N LYS A 82 -33.70 4.40 -13.61
CA LYS A 82 -34.93 4.19 -12.81
C LYS A 82 -34.98 5.09 -11.57
N ASP A 83 -33.80 5.43 -11.04
CA ASP A 83 -33.65 6.33 -9.90
C ASP A 83 -33.75 7.82 -10.29
N GLY A 84 -33.96 8.15 -11.57
CA GLY A 84 -34.01 9.55 -12.06
C GLY A 84 -32.65 10.26 -12.11
N LEU A 85 -31.54 9.51 -12.03
CA LEU A 85 -30.19 10.04 -12.02
C LEU A 85 -29.64 10.16 -13.45
N HIS A 86 -30.25 11.05 -14.24
CA HIS A 86 -29.93 11.25 -15.66
C HIS A 86 -28.49 11.72 -15.90
N ALA A 87 -27.92 12.50 -14.98
CA ALA A 87 -26.53 12.93 -15.03
C ALA A 87 -25.52 11.77 -14.89
N LEU A 88 -25.93 10.58 -14.46
CA LEU A 88 -25.06 9.41 -14.37
C LEU A 88 -25.14 8.51 -15.60
N LEU A 89 -25.96 8.85 -16.60
CA LEU A 89 -26.18 8.02 -17.78
C LEU A 89 -25.07 8.22 -18.83
N PRO A 90 -24.75 7.19 -19.65
CA PRO A 90 -23.61 7.25 -20.57
C PRO A 90 -23.63 8.37 -21.62
N ASP A 91 -24.80 8.93 -21.91
CA ASP A 91 -25.06 10.02 -22.83
C ASP A 91 -24.90 11.41 -22.19
N SER A 92 -24.87 11.48 -20.85
CA SER A 92 -24.57 12.71 -20.12
C SER A 92 -23.05 12.98 -20.06
N GLU A 93 -22.67 14.22 -19.74
CA GLU A 93 -21.27 14.60 -19.58
C GLU A 93 -20.59 13.87 -18.43
N VAL A 94 -21.21 13.86 -17.25
CA VAL A 94 -20.69 13.18 -16.05
C VAL A 94 -20.62 11.67 -16.27
N GLY A 95 -21.66 11.06 -16.85
CA GLY A 95 -21.64 9.63 -17.16
C GLY A 95 -20.59 9.21 -18.20
N ARG A 96 -20.27 10.06 -19.20
CA ARG A 96 -19.15 9.80 -20.12
C ARG A 96 -17.81 9.78 -19.39
N ARG A 97 -17.59 10.74 -18.49
CA ARG A 97 -16.35 10.86 -17.69
C ARG A 97 -16.20 9.69 -16.71
N ILE A 98 -17.29 9.30 -16.05
CA ILE A 98 -17.33 8.09 -15.21
C ILE A 98 -16.97 6.85 -16.04
N ARG A 99 -17.52 6.71 -17.24
CA ARG A 99 -17.24 5.58 -18.14
C ARG A 99 -15.76 5.54 -18.55
N GLN A 100 -15.17 6.69 -18.87
CA GLN A 100 -13.77 6.79 -19.28
C GLN A 100 -12.80 6.24 -18.22
N LEU A 101 -13.13 6.44 -16.94
CA LEU A 101 -12.33 5.98 -15.81
C LEU A 101 -12.55 4.49 -15.45
N GLN A 102 -13.49 3.81 -16.09
CA GLN A 102 -13.77 2.41 -15.73
C GLN A 102 -12.61 1.51 -16.17
N PRO A 103 -12.23 0.50 -15.36
CA PRO A 103 -11.16 -0.43 -15.70
C PRO A 103 -11.29 -1.16 -17.05
N PHE A 104 -12.50 -1.34 -17.58
CA PHE A 104 -12.70 -1.92 -18.92
C PHE A 104 -12.48 -0.93 -20.08
N VAL A 105 -12.29 0.35 -19.77
CA VAL A 105 -12.00 1.43 -20.74
C VAL A 105 -10.58 1.91 -20.57
N ASP A 106 -10.19 2.25 -19.34
CA ASP A 106 -8.82 2.59 -18.99
C ASP A 106 -8.04 1.30 -18.69
N THR A 107 -7.38 0.78 -19.72
CA THR A 107 -6.51 -0.40 -19.61
C THR A 107 -5.04 -0.05 -19.44
N GLU A 108 -4.69 1.23 -19.46
CA GLU A 108 -3.30 1.70 -19.38
C GLU A 108 -2.90 2.01 -17.93
N SER A 109 -3.84 2.48 -17.11
CA SER A 109 -3.60 2.75 -15.70
C SER A 109 -3.35 1.49 -14.89
N ALA A 110 -2.14 1.38 -14.34
CA ALA A 110 -1.73 0.23 -13.53
C ALA A 110 -0.85 0.65 -12.35
N VAL A 111 -1.07 -0.01 -11.21
CA VAL A 111 -0.23 0.05 -10.02
C VAL A 111 0.61 -1.23 -9.94
N PRO A 112 1.94 -1.16 -10.12
CA PRO A 112 2.80 -2.33 -10.00
C PRO A 112 2.95 -2.74 -8.54
N SER A 113 2.98 -4.05 -8.26
CA SER A 113 3.19 -4.57 -6.90
C SER A 113 4.60 -4.32 -6.37
N LYS A 114 5.60 -4.29 -7.26
CA LYS A 114 7.01 -4.04 -6.95
C LYS A 114 7.70 -3.46 -8.18
N GLY A 115 8.88 -2.86 -7.98
CA GLY A 115 9.69 -2.36 -9.09
C GLY A 115 10.24 -3.50 -9.96
N ALA A 116 10.32 -3.29 -11.28
CA ALA A 116 10.77 -4.30 -12.23
C ALA A 116 12.17 -4.86 -11.91
N PHE A 117 13.08 -4.01 -11.42
CA PHE A 117 14.41 -4.43 -10.99
C PHE A 117 14.36 -5.41 -9.80
N ILE A 118 13.51 -5.14 -8.81
CA ILE A 118 13.34 -6.01 -7.64
C ILE A 118 12.69 -7.33 -8.07
N ALA A 119 11.67 -7.28 -8.93
CA ALA A 119 11.02 -8.48 -9.47
C ALA A 119 12.04 -9.37 -10.20
N SER A 120 12.85 -8.78 -11.09
CA SER A 120 13.91 -9.50 -11.82
C SER A 120 14.97 -10.10 -10.89
N MET A 121 15.35 -9.39 -9.81
CA MET A 121 16.30 -9.91 -8.83
C MET A 121 15.74 -11.10 -8.04
N GLN A 122 14.43 -11.14 -7.85
CA GLN A 122 13.74 -12.18 -7.08
C GLN A 122 13.27 -13.36 -7.93
N GLY A 123 13.36 -13.26 -9.26
CA GLY A 123 12.75 -14.25 -10.16
C GLY A 123 11.21 -14.24 -10.09
N ASP A 124 10.61 -13.13 -9.66
CA ASP A 124 9.17 -12.94 -9.52
C ASP A 124 8.59 -12.11 -10.67
N GLU A 125 7.28 -12.22 -10.88
CA GLU A 125 6.55 -11.35 -11.81
C GLU A 125 5.99 -10.10 -11.11
N VAL A 126 5.86 -9.00 -11.87
CA VAL A 126 5.20 -7.78 -11.40
C VAL A 126 3.70 -7.92 -11.62
N GLU A 127 2.95 -7.96 -10.53
CA GLU A 127 1.50 -7.97 -10.57
C GLU A 127 0.97 -6.54 -10.72
N ASN A 128 0.25 -6.29 -11.81
CA ASN A 128 -0.32 -4.98 -12.13
C ASN A 128 -1.81 -4.95 -11.82
N ALA A 129 -2.26 -3.88 -11.17
CA ALA A 129 -3.64 -3.72 -10.77
C ALA A 129 -4.17 -2.33 -11.12
N HIS A 130 -5.39 -2.26 -11.65
CA HIS A 130 -6.01 -0.96 -11.93
C HIS A 130 -6.29 -0.22 -10.61
N PRO A 131 -5.93 1.07 -10.47
CA PRO A 131 -6.04 1.79 -9.20
C PRO A 131 -7.45 1.81 -8.60
N LEU A 132 -8.50 1.96 -9.43
CA LEU A 132 -9.89 1.88 -8.94
C LEU A 132 -10.24 0.49 -8.40
N VAL A 133 -9.76 -0.58 -9.05
CA VAL A 133 -10.03 -1.95 -8.59
C VAL A 133 -9.38 -2.18 -7.23
N LEU A 134 -8.15 -1.69 -7.03
CA LEU A 134 -7.49 -1.71 -5.73
C LEU A 134 -8.28 -0.92 -4.68
N LEU A 135 -8.69 0.32 -4.98
CA LEU A 135 -9.48 1.14 -4.05
C LEU A 135 -10.79 0.44 -3.64
N GLN A 136 -11.50 -0.17 -4.58
CA GLN A 136 -12.72 -0.94 -4.29
C GLN A 136 -12.41 -2.18 -3.46
N GLY A 137 -11.37 -2.94 -3.82
CA GLY A 137 -10.96 -4.14 -3.11
C GLY A 137 -10.56 -3.84 -1.66
N TYR A 138 -9.75 -2.81 -1.43
CA TYR A 138 -9.35 -2.39 -0.08
C TYR A 138 -10.53 -1.84 0.72
N SER A 139 -11.41 -1.03 0.12
CA SER A 139 -12.61 -0.52 0.80
C SER A 139 -13.58 -1.64 1.19
N ASN A 140 -13.75 -2.65 0.32
CA ASN A 140 -14.51 -3.86 0.64
C ASN A 140 -13.85 -4.68 1.75
N ALA A 141 -12.54 -4.87 1.68
CA ALA A 141 -11.79 -5.57 2.73
C ALA A 141 -11.92 -4.84 4.08
N ASP A 142 -11.83 -3.51 4.09
CA ASP A 142 -12.01 -2.70 5.30
C ASP A 142 -13.42 -2.85 5.91
N LYS A 143 -14.46 -2.77 5.07
CA LYS A 143 -15.85 -2.99 5.49
C LYS A 143 -16.05 -4.33 6.20
N HIS A 144 -15.29 -5.35 5.80
CA HIS A 144 -15.31 -6.68 6.40
C HIS A 144 -14.19 -6.92 7.43
N ARG A 145 -13.44 -5.87 7.81
CA ARG A 145 -12.29 -5.91 8.73
C ARG A 145 -11.26 -6.98 8.33
N ALA A 146 -11.03 -7.12 7.04
CA ALA A 146 -10.25 -8.18 6.41
C ALA A 146 -8.93 -7.68 5.79
N ILE A 147 -8.53 -6.43 6.02
CA ILE A 147 -7.21 -5.93 5.61
C ILE A 147 -6.13 -6.71 6.37
N ARG A 148 -5.24 -7.35 5.63
CA ARG A 148 -4.14 -8.15 6.18
C ARG A 148 -2.83 -7.39 6.08
N VAL A 149 -2.15 -7.28 7.21
CA VAL A 149 -0.83 -6.67 7.33
C VAL A 149 0.12 -7.71 7.89
N ALA A 150 1.30 -7.83 7.28
CA ALA A 150 2.33 -8.78 7.68
C ALA A 150 3.66 -8.07 7.88
N VAL A 151 4.50 -8.61 8.76
CA VAL A 151 5.94 -8.28 8.79
C VAL A 151 6.63 -9.24 7.84
N THR A 152 7.17 -8.71 6.75
CA THR A 152 7.92 -9.50 5.77
C THR A 152 9.41 -9.23 5.89
N ARG A 153 10.20 -10.26 5.61
CA ARG A 153 11.63 -10.15 5.33
C ARG A 153 11.78 -9.49 3.98
N SER A 154 12.39 -8.31 3.91
CA SER A 154 12.61 -7.63 2.64
C SER A 154 13.85 -8.11 1.91
N ALA A 155 14.88 -8.45 2.67
CA ALA A 155 16.06 -9.16 2.22
C ALA A 155 16.76 -9.70 3.45
N SER A 156 17.44 -10.83 3.32
CA SER A 156 18.50 -11.13 4.25
C SER A 156 19.67 -11.69 3.50
N THR A 157 20.79 -11.07 3.80
CA THR A 157 22.04 -11.35 3.15
C THR A 157 22.96 -11.98 4.16
N ARG A 158 23.51 -13.12 3.78
CA ARG A 158 24.71 -13.64 4.42
C ARG A 158 25.92 -13.16 3.62
N PHE A 159 26.93 -12.62 4.30
CA PHE A 159 28.11 -12.10 3.62
C PHE A 159 29.07 -13.20 3.16
N ASP A 160 28.85 -14.45 3.63
CA ASP A 160 29.61 -15.63 3.25
C ASP A 160 29.09 -16.32 1.96
N GLN A 161 27.99 -15.83 1.37
CA GLN A 161 27.39 -16.41 0.17
C GLN A 161 27.28 -15.39 -0.98
N PRO A 162 27.52 -15.77 -2.24
CA PRO A 162 27.27 -14.88 -3.38
C PRO A 162 25.79 -14.50 -3.49
N LEU A 163 25.49 -13.22 -3.76
CA LEU A 163 24.13 -12.68 -3.80
C LEU A 163 23.17 -13.48 -4.70
N HIS A 164 23.65 -13.98 -5.84
CA HIS A 164 22.86 -14.75 -6.81
C HIS A 164 22.45 -16.14 -6.32
N GLY A 165 23.11 -16.67 -5.27
CA GLY A 165 22.76 -17.94 -4.64
C GLY A 165 21.84 -17.78 -3.42
N GLN A 166 21.49 -16.54 -3.05
CA GLN A 166 20.68 -16.25 -1.88
C GLN A 166 19.20 -16.14 -2.22
N ASP A 167 18.35 -16.56 -1.29
CA ASP A 167 16.90 -16.34 -1.37
C ASP A 167 16.57 -14.89 -1.00
N LEU A 168 16.39 -14.07 -2.02
CA LEU A 168 16.07 -12.65 -1.88
C LEU A 168 14.56 -12.37 -1.87
N ALA A 169 13.70 -13.38 -1.90
CA ALA A 169 12.26 -13.19 -1.99
C ALA A 169 11.69 -12.57 -0.70
N PHE A 170 10.66 -11.75 -0.85
CA PHE A 170 9.90 -11.23 0.28
C PHE A 170 9.06 -12.35 0.90
N LYS A 171 9.52 -12.91 2.02
CA LYS A 171 8.80 -13.97 2.74
C LYS A 171 8.32 -13.46 4.09
N GLU A 172 7.14 -13.90 4.49
CA GLU A 172 6.64 -13.69 5.84
C GLU A 172 7.59 -14.35 6.84
N PHE A 173 7.89 -13.67 7.95
CA PHE A 173 8.65 -14.27 9.03
C PHE A 173 7.76 -15.22 9.84
N GLN A 174 8.29 -16.40 10.15
CA GLN A 174 7.64 -17.36 11.05
C GLN A 174 8.52 -17.64 12.27
N VAL A 175 7.92 -17.63 13.46
CA VAL A 175 8.61 -18.08 14.67
C VAL A 175 9.03 -19.54 14.49
N GLY A 176 10.29 -19.84 14.82
CA GLY A 176 10.92 -21.14 14.56
C GLY A 176 11.70 -21.21 13.25
N GLN A 177 11.61 -20.20 12.38
CA GLN A 177 12.39 -20.15 11.13
C GLN A 177 13.88 -20.05 11.42
N VAL A 178 14.67 -20.90 10.76
CA VAL A 178 16.15 -20.83 10.77
C VAL A 178 16.59 -19.70 9.83
N LEU A 179 17.33 -18.74 10.37
CA LEU A 179 17.81 -17.56 9.64
C LEU A 179 19.24 -17.75 9.14
N ALA A 180 20.04 -18.53 9.86
CA ALA A 180 21.33 -19.03 9.41
C ALA A 180 21.73 -20.30 10.14
N SER A 181 22.72 -20.98 9.56
CA SER A 181 23.41 -22.13 10.14
C SER A 181 24.88 -22.10 9.73
N GLY A 182 25.72 -22.74 10.53
CA GLY A 182 27.16 -22.84 10.28
C GLY A 182 27.87 -23.70 11.35
N THR A 183 29.19 -23.70 11.30
CA THR A 183 30.01 -24.40 12.30
C THR A 183 30.21 -23.53 13.54
N TRP A 184 30.16 -24.16 14.72
CA TRP A 184 30.35 -23.49 16.00
C TRP A 184 31.72 -22.80 16.04
N GLY A 185 31.75 -21.54 16.49
CA GLY A 185 32.96 -20.72 16.50
C GLY A 185 33.20 -19.91 15.21
N GLU A 186 32.49 -20.19 14.12
CA GLU A 186 32.52 -19.34 12.92
C GLU A 186 31.58 -18.14 13.06
N ILE A 187 32.06 -16.96 12.65
CA ILE A 187 31.23 -15.75 12.62
C ILE A 187 30.46 -15.73 11.30
N VAL A 188 29.14 -15.93 11.38
CA VAL A 188 28.23 -15.77 10.23
C VAL A 188 27.45 -14.45 10.39
N PRO A 189 27.87 -13.36 9.71
CA PRO A 189 27.13 -12.12 9.73
C PRO A 189 25.83 -12.26 8.92
N ILE A 190 24.71 -11.91 9.55
CA ILE A 190 23.38 -11.93 8.92
C ILE A 190 22.83 -10.51 8.99
N GLU A 191 22.58 -9.92 7.84
CA GLU A 191 21.76 -8.72 7.76
C GLU A 191 20.32 -9.13 7.46
N THR A 192 19.36 -8.48 8.11
CA THR A 192 17.94 -8.71 7.87
C THR A 192 17.22 -7.38 7.84
N ASN A 193 16.62 -7.07 6.70
CA ASN A 193 15.75 -5.93 6.55
C ASN A 193 14.29 -6.41 6.71
N THR A 194 13.55 -5.79 7.62
CA THR A 194 12.14 -6.10 7.89
C THR A 194 11.27 -4.95 7.42
N ALA A 195 10.19 -5.26 6.71
CA ALA A 195 9.22 -4.27 6.28
C ALA A 195 7.81 -4.68 6.69
N VAL A 196 6.98 -3.68 6.99
CA VAL A 196 5.55 -3.90 7.13
C VAL A 196 4.92 -3.81 5.75
N MET A 197 4.19 -4.85 5.37
CA MET A 197 3.51 -4.95 4.07
C MET A 197 2.02 -5.16 4.26
N VAL A 198 1.22 -4.67 3.32
CA VAL A 198 -0.21 -4.96 3.22
C VAL A 198 -0.44 -5.95 2.09
N GLN A 199 -1.31 -6.93 2.31
CA GLN A 199 -1.73 -7.85 1.25
C GLN A 199 -2.73 -7.15 0.32
N ARG A 200 -2.50 -7.21 -0.99
CA ARG A 200 -3.51 -6.76 -1.96
C ARG A 200 -4.79 -7.59 -1.85
N PRO A 201 -5.96 -7.00 -2.08
CA PRO A 201 -7.24 -7.72 -2.07
C PRO A 201 -7.33 -8.70 -3.25
N ASP A 202 -8.13 -9.74 -3.12
CA ASP A 202 -8.38 -10.70 -4.22
C ASP A 202 -8.73 -9.99 -5.55
N PRO A 203 -8.27 -10.50 -6.71
CA PRO A 203 -7.57 -11.78 -6.93
C PRO A 203 -6.05 -11.70 -6.76
N TYR A 204 -5.55 -10.58 -6.26
CA TYR A 204 -4.12 -10.31 -6.17
C TYR A 204 -3.47 -11.07 -5.00
N THR A 205 -2.22 -11.47 -5.18
CA THR A 205 -1.46 -12.24 -4.18
C THR A 205 -0.28 -11.46 -3.62
N ALA A 206 0.09 -10.34 -4.26
CA ALA A 206 1.24 -9.57 -3.86
C ALA A 206 1.03 -8.89 -2.49
N VAL A 207 2.14 -8.82 -1.73
CA VAL A 207 2.27 -7.99 -0.54
C VAL A 207 3.08 -6.75 -0.89
N VAL A 208 2.60 -5.57 -0.50
CA VAL A 208 3.12 -4.28 -0.96
C VAL A 208 3.40 -3.33 0.21
N PRO A 209 4.38 -2.41 0.10
CA PRO A 209 4.58 -1.40 1.13
C PRO A 209 3.39 -0.43 1.18
N PRO A 210 2.72 -0.27 2.33
CA PRO A 210 1.46 0.47 2.42
C PRO A 210 1.59 1.93 1.97
N ALA A 211 2.67 2.62 2.35
CA ALA A 211 2.91 4.00 1.94
C ALA A 211 3.13 4.14 0.42
N THR A 212 3.75 3.15 -0.22
CA THR A 212 3.95 3.13 -1.67
C THR A 212 2.64 2.89 -2.40
N GLU A 213 1.87 1.90 -1.95
CA GLU A 213 0.56 1.58 -2.52
C GLU A 213 -0.39 2.79 -2.42
N LEU A 214 -0.53 3.38 -1.22
CA LEU A 214 -1.33 4.59 -1.03
C LEU A 214 -0.83 5.77 -1.86
N GLY A 215 0.49 5.91 -2.03
CA GLY A 215 1.08 6.95 -2.88
C GLY A 215 0.62 6.83 -4.33
N PHE A 216 0.60 5.62 -4.88
CA PHE A 216 0.08 5.38 -6.24
C PHE A 216 -1.42 5.66 -6.34
N LEU A 217 -2.21 5.17 -5.37
CA LEU A 217 -3.66 5.40 -5.36
C LEU A 217 -4.00 6.88 -5.23
N HIS A 218 -3.35 7.60 -4.31
CA HIS A 218 -3.51 9.04 -4.14
C HIS A 218 -3.13 9.81 -5.42
N LYS A 219 -1.98 9.48 -6.02
CA LYS A 219 -1.53 10.11 -7.27
C LYS A 219 -2.58 9.93 -8.38
N TYR A 220 -3.09 8.72 -8.53
CA TYR A 220 -4.13 8.44 -9.52
C TYR A 220 -5.41 9.22 -9.25
N VAL A 221 -5.87 9.27 -8.00
CA VAL A 221 -7.09 10.02 -7.64
C VAL A 221 -6.93 11.51 -7.92
N SER A 222 -5.81 12.11 -7.49
CA SER A 222 -5.55 13.54 -7.59
C SER A 222 -5.20 14.02 -9.00
N GLN A 223 -4.54 13.19 -9.82
CA GLN A 223 -4.04 13.60 -11.14
C GLN A 223 -4.91 13.10 -12.30
N VAL A 224 -5.65 12.01 -12.10
CA VAL A 224 -6.48 11.37 -13.13
C VAL A 224 -7.96 11.44 -12.76
N VAL A 225 -8.39 10.79 -11.67
CA VAL A 225 -9.82 10.61 -11.38
C VAL A 225 -10.55 11.94 -11.20
N VAL A 226 -10.10 12.78 -10.25
CA VAL A 226 -10.77 14.05 -9.96
C VAL A 226 -10.71 14.96 -11.19
N PRO A 227 -9.55 15.19 -11.84
CA PRO A 227 -9.50 15.99 -13.06
C PRO A 227 -10.36 15.48 -14.22
N VAL A 228 -10.38 14.17 -14.48
CA VAL A 228 -11.22 13.60 -15.55
C VAL A 228 -12.70 13.76 -15.22
N LEU A 229 -13.12 13.59 -13.96
CA LEU A 229 -14.50 13.84 -13.55
C LEU A 229 -14.88 15.32 -13.70
N THR A 230 -14.01 16.24 -13.31
CA THR A 230 -14.30 17.68 -13.31
C THR A 230 -14.16 18.33 -14.69
N PHE A 231 -13.11 18.00 -15.44
CA PHE A 231 -12.70 18.66 -16.68
C PHE A 231 -12.76 17.76 -17.92
N GLY A 232 -12.91 16.44 -17.75
CA GLY A 232 -12.93 15.47 -18.86
C GLY A 232 -11.55 15.07 -19.38
N VAL A 233 -10.47 15.55 -18.76
CA VAL A 233 -9.09 15.27 -19.15
C VAL A 233 -8.21 15.10 -17.92
N GLU A 234 -7.14 14.32 -18.05
CA GLU A 234 -6.11 14.21 -17.02
C GLU A 234 -5.36 15.53 -16.90
N LEU A 235 -5.19 16.01 -15.66
CA LEU A 235 -4.46 17.25 -15.39
C LEU A 235 -3.56 17.07 -14.16
N PRO A 236 -2.33 16.58 -14.34
CA PRO A 236 -1.38 16.47 -13.25
C PRO A 236 -1.12 17.82 -12.57
N GLY A 237 -1.14 17.84 -11.24
CA GLY A 237 -0.79 19.01 -10.44
C GLY A 237 -1.93 19.98 -10.12
N VAL A 238 -3.15 19.75 -10.62
CA VAL A 238 -4.31 20.61 -10.31
C VAL A 238 -4.77 20.45 -8.86
N VAL A 239 -4.80 19.22 -8.35
CA VAL A 239 -5.12 18.94 -6.95
C VAL A 239 -3.81 18.75 -6.18
N PRO A 240 -3.46 19.64 -5.23
CA PRO A 240 -2.23 19.49 -4.47
C PRO A 240 -2.34 18.31 -3.49
N PRO A 241 -1.29 17.49 -3.32
CA PRO A 241 -1.23 16.45 -2.29
C PRO A 241 -1.23 16.98 -0.85
N GLN A 242 -1.00 18.27 -0.66
CA GLN A 242 -0.98 18.93 0.64
C GLN A 242 -1.88 20.16 0.60
N ALA A 243 -2.77 20.28 1.58
CA ALA A 243 -3.52 21.49 1.88
C ALA A 243 -3.46 21.74 3.39
N ASP A 244 -3.42 23.01 3.78
CA ASP A 244 -3.52 23.39 5.18
C ASP A 244 -4.99 23.30 5.64
N LEU A 245 -5.25 22.42 6.60
CA LEU A 245 -6.57 22.20 7.17
C LEU A 245 -6.79 22.96 8.49
N THR A 246 -5.79 23.71 8.97
CA THR A 246 -5.91 24.51 10.19
C THR A 246 -6.87 25.68 10.04
N ASP A 247 -7.32 26.25 11.16
CA ASP A 247 -8.13 27.47 11.15
C ASP A 247 -7.23 28.71 11.04
N ASN A 248 -6.84 29.05 9.81
CA ASN A 248 -5.95 30.15 9.47
C ASN A 248 -6.66 31.31 8.74
N GLY A 249 -8.00 31.29 8.69
CA GLY A 249 -8.81 32.29 7.99
C GLY A 249 -8.81 32.23 6.45
N MET A 250 -8.05 31.30 5.84
CA MET A 250 -8.04 31.13 4.38
C MET A 250 -9.28 30.39 3.88
N THR A 251 -9.81 30.82 2.73
CA THR A 251 -10.85 30.09 1.98
C THR A 251 -10.31 28.79 1.40
N ASP A 252 -11.18 27.83 1.08
CA ASP A 252 -10.79 26.56 0.44
C ASP A 252 -10.00 26.77 -0.86
N ALA A 253 -10.42 27.74 -1.68
CA ALA A 253 -9.74 28.06 -2.92
C ALA A 253 -8.33 28.62 -2.71
N GLU A 254 -8.11 29.38 -1.63
CA GLU A 254 -6.77 29.88 -1.26
C GLU A 254 -5.90 28.75 -0.70
N ARG A 255 -6.47 27.85 0.11
CA ARG A 255 -5.77 26.68 0.66
C ARG A 255 -5.27 25.75 -0.44
N LEU A 256 -6.11 25.49 -1.45
CA LEU A 256 -5.73 24.69 -2.61
C LEU A 256 -4.63 25.37 -3.43
N ARG A 257 -4.71 26.69 -3.64
CA ARG A 257 -3.67 27.44 -4.37
C ARG A 257 -2.34 27.52 -3.63
N ALA A 258 -2.37 27.59 -2.30
CA ALA A 258 -1.19 27.60 -1.44
C ALA A 258 -0.68 26.19 -1.11
N GLY A 259 -1.36 25.15 -1.60
CA GLY A 259 -1.07 23.76 -1.30
C GLY A 259 0.33 23.33 -1.75
N GLY A 260 0.93 22.41 -0.99
CA GLY A 260 2.22 21.81 -1.34
C GLY A 260 2.07 20.74 -2.42
N HIS A 261 3.06 20.63 -3.31
CA HIS A 261 3.09 19.63 -4.38
C HIS A 261 3.89 18.37 -4.06
N GLU A 262 4.51 18.30 -2.89
CA GLU A 262 5.29 17.15 -2.46
C GLU A 262 4.40 16.13 -1.71
N PRO A 263 4.22 14.90 -2.23
CA PRO A 263 3.47 13.86 -1.55
C PRO A 263 4.02 13.54 -0.16
N ALA A 264 3.13 13.12 0.75
CA ALA A 264 3.53 12.79 2.13
C ALA A 264 4.65 11.72 2.21
N LYS A 265 4.62 10.73 1.31
CA LYS A 265 5.66 9.70 1.20
C LYS A 265 7.05 10.32 0.92
N ASP A 266 7.09 11.31 0.03
CA ASP A 266 8.34 11.92 -0.43
C ASP A 266 8.88 12.88 0.64
N ARG A 267 7.99 13.65 1.29
CA ARG A 267 8.35 14.50 2.45
C ARG A 267 8.96 13.69 3.60
N LEU A 268 8.48 12.48 3.83
CA LEU A 268 8.97 11.59 4.88
C LEU A 268 10.16 10.72 4.44
N ALA A 269 10.61 10.82 3.19
CA ALA A 269 11.69 10.00 2.67
C ALA A 269 13.01 10.27 3.41
N GLN A 270 13.33 11.54 3.67
CA GLN A 270 14.55 11.92 4.40
C GLN A 270 14.54 11.40 5.84
N GLU A 271 13.39 11.52 6.52
CA GLU A 271 13.23 11.01 7.87
C GLU A 271 13.32 9.47 7.91
N THR A 272 12.76 8.80 6.90
CA THR A 272 12.87 7.34 6.74
C THR A 272 14.33 6.92 6.53
N LEU A 273 15.07 7.63 5.68
CA LEU A 273 16.50 7.39 5.45
C LEU A 273 17.33 7.64 6.71
N ARG A 274 17.02 8.69 7.48
CA ARG A 274 17.66 9.00 8.77
C ARG A 274 17.44 7.85 9.76
N MET A 275 16.20 7.43 9.96
CA MET A 275 15.86 6.30 10.85
C MET A 275 16.51 4.99 10.39
N PHE A 276 16.58 4.75 9.09
CA PHE A 276 17.29 3.61 8.52
C PHE A 276 18.79 3.68 8.83
N GLY A 277 19.43 4.82 8.61
CA GLY A 277 20.84 5.04 8.97
C GLY A 277 21.12 4.85 10.46
N GLU A 278 20.24 5.35 11.33
CA GLU A 278 20.34 5.12 12.78
C GLU A 278 20.16 3.65 13.17
N ALA A 279 19.30 2.92 12.45
CA ALA A 279 19.13 1.48 12.67
C ALA A 279 20.37 0.70 12.22
N MET A 280 20.95 1.05 11.06
CA MET A 280 22.16 0.44 10.52
C MET A 280 23.43 0.80 11.34
N GLY A 281 23.43 1.95 12.00
CA GLY A 281 24.50 2.36 12.92
C GLY A 281 24.49 1.63 14.26
N LYS A 282 23.46 0.83 14.57
CA LYS A 282 23.46 -0.02 15.76
C LYS A 282 24.47 -1.14 15.55
N GLY A 283 25.41 -1.29 16.48
CA GLY A 283 26.41 -2.34 16.45
C GLY A 283 25.80 -3.75 16.35
N TRP A 284 26.61 -4.69 15.87
CA TRP A 284 26.25 -6.10 15.73
C TRP A 284 25.74 -6.68 17.05
N LYS A 285 24.68 -7.47 16.98
CA LYS A 285 24.13 -8.18 18.13
C LYS A 285 24.38 -9.67 17.97
N VAL A 286 25.01 -10.26 18.97
CA VAL A 286 25.13 -11.71 19.09
C VAL A 286 23.87 -12.22 19.81
N PRO A 287 23.04 -13.07 19.17
CA PRO A 287 21.87 -13.63 19.84
C PRO A 287 22.31 -14.53 21.01
N PRO A 288 21.51 -14.62 22.09
CA PRO A 288 21.82 -15.52 23.20
C PRO A 288 21.79 -16.98 22.74
N ILE A 289 22.56 -17.83 23.41
CA ILE A 289 22.58 -19.29 23.21
C ILE A 289 21.47 -19.91 24.08
N SER A 290 20.69 -20.83 23.52
CA SER A 290 19.62 -21.55 24.23
C SER A 290 19.91 -23.06 24.26
N GLY A 291 19.74 -23.72 25.41
CA GLY A 291 19.94 -25.18 25.61
C GLY A 291 20.83 -25.51 26.82
N ASP A 292 21.09 -26.79 27.06
CA ASP A 292 21.93 -27.31 28.17
C ASP A 292 23.37 -26.77 28.17
N ASP A 293 23.82 -26.18 27.05
CA ASP A 293 25.15 -25.56 26.90
C ASP A 293 25.23 -24.11 27.42
N ALA A 294 24.12 -23.51 27.87
CA ALA A 294 24.10 -22.14 28.40
C ALA A 294 24.94 -21.96 29.68
N GLU A 295 25.27 -23.06 30.39
CA GLU A 295 26.07 -23.05 31.61
C GLU A 295 27.60 -23.07 31.37
N ALA A 296 28.07 -23.22 30.12
CA ALA A 296 29.50 -23.45 29.84
C ALA A 296 30.35 -22.19 29.56
N GLU A 297 29.75 -21.03 29.27
CA GLU A 297 30.52 -19.85 28.80
C GLU A 297 30.16 -18.55 29.51
N GLY A 298 30.79 -18.32 30.67
CA GLY A 298 31.12 -16.96 31.11
C GLY A 298 32.21 -16.34 30.22
N PRO A 299 32.32 -15.01 30.14
CA PRO A 299 33.10 -14.33 29.10
C PRO A 299 34.60 -14.61 29.21
N ARG A 300 35.17 -15.26 28.19
CA ARG A 300 36.61 -15.21 27.92
C ARG A 300 36.87 -14.11 26.91
N HIS A 301 37.04 -12.89 27.42
CA HIS A 301 37.63 -11.81 26.63
C HIS A 301 39.13 -12.07 26.45
N ALA A 302 39.58 -12.02 25.20
CA ALA A 302 40.94 -11.63 24.80
C ALA A 302 40.82 -10.72 23.58
#